data_AF-X1JUQ2-F1
#
_entry.id   AF-X1JUQ2-F1
#
_cell.length_a   1.000
_cell.length_b   1.000
_cell.length_c   1.000
_cell.angle_alpha   90.00
_cell.angle_beta   90.00
_cell.angle_gamma   90.00
#
_symmetry.space_group_name_H-M   'P 1'
#
loop_
_entity.id
_entity.type
_entity.pdbx_description
1 polymer ?
#
loop_
_entity_poly.entity_id
_entity_poly.type
_entity_poly.pdbx_seq_one_letter_code
_entity_poly.pdbx_strand_id
1 'polypeptide(L)'
;CLNTDMKLSYDDMASILGKERSTIRGQINAIRQKSGLIEELIEKKGKKRVFIPEEIKEKLLKRAKVRVDKGKKTKKTVKKAA
;
A
#
# COMPACT_ATOMS: atom_id res chain seq x y z
N CYS A 1 -2.23 6.82 1.34
CA CYS A 1 -2.92 6.82 0.03
C CYS A 1 -2.66 5.49 -0.66
N LEU A 2 -3.69 4.72 -1.01
CA LEU A 2 -3.54 3.47 -1.77
C LEU A 2 -3.71 3.79 -3.26
N ASN A 3 -2.77 3.34 -4.09
CA ASN A 3 -2.76 3.57 -5.54
C ASN A 3 -3.74 2.61 -6.24
N THR A 4 -5.03 2.91 -6.12
CA THR A 4 -6.12 2.15 -6.77
C THR A 4 -6.53 2.85 -8.06
N ASP A 5 -6.70 4.18 -8.01
CA ASP A 5 -7.31 4.95 -9.11
C ASP A 5 -6.26 5.60 -10.03
N MET A 6 -5.10 5.95 -9.48
CA MET A 6 -4.10 6.76 -10.18
C MET A 6 -3.27 5.97 -11.21
N LYS A 7 -3.37 4.63 -11.24
CA LYS A 7 -2.64 3.72 -12.16
C LYS A 7 -1.22 4.24 -12.43
N LEU A 8 -0.45 4.42 -11.34
CA LEU A 8 0.86 5.06 -11.38
C LEU A 8 1.87 4.27 -12.21
N SER A 9 2.79 4.99 -12.85
CA SER A 9 3.93 4.38 -13.51
C SER A 9 5.04 4.02 -12.51
N TYR A 10 5.99 3.20 -12.96
CA TYR A 10 7.18 2.88 -12.17
C TYR A 10 8.01 4.12 -11.79
N ASP A 11 8.04 5.13 -12.67
CA ASP A 11 8.81 6.36 -12.46
C ASP A 11 8.11 7.28 -11.44
N ASP A 12 6.78 7.33 -11.44
CA ASP A 12 6.01 8.07 -10.44
C ASP A 12 6.17 7.45 -9.06
N MET A 13 6.12 6.11 -8.97
CA MET A 13 6.34 5.41 -7.71
C MET A 13 7.78 5.56 -7.20
N ALA A 14 8.77 5.54 -8.09
CA ALA A 14 10.16 5.82 -7.75
C ALA A 14 10.30 7.24 -7.16
N SER A 15 9.66 8.23 -7.79
CA SER A 15 9.69 9.63 -7.36
C SER A 15 8.99 9.86 -6.01
N ILE A 16 7.81 9.27 -5.82
CA ILE A 16 7.03 9.41 -4.57
C ILE A 16 7.73 8.69 -3.40
N LEU A 17 8.32 7.53 -3.66
CA LEU A 17 8.96 6.73 -2.61
C LEU A 17 10.43 7.08 -2.40
N GLY A 18 11.01 7.94 -3.25
CA GLY A 18 12.44 8.30 -3.22
C GLY A 18 13.36 7.10 -3.42
N LYS A 19 12.94 6.10 -4.19
CA LYS A 19 13.68 4.85 -4.41
C LYS A 19 14.05 4.70 -5.87
N GLU A 20 15.12 3.95 -6.11
CA GLU A 20 15.54 3.63 -7.46
C GLU A 20 14.49 2.78 -8.20
N ARG A 21 14.32 3.05 -9.50
CA ARG A 21 13.38 2.33 -10.36
C ARG A 21 13.63 0.81 -10.37
N SER A 22 14.90 0.40 -10.33
CA SER A 22 15.32 -1.01 -10.26
C SER A 22 14.78 -1.69 -8.99
N THR A 23 14.87 -0.99 -7.85
CA THR A 23 14.37 -1.45 -6.55
C THR A 23 12.84 -1.56 -6.55
N ILE A 24 12.15 -0.56 -7.08
CA ILE A 24 10.69 -0.58 -7.22
C ILE A 24 10.23 -1.75 -8.10
N ARG A 25 10.91 -2.00 -9.24
CA ARG A 25 10.65 -3.15 -10.11
C ARG A 25 10.83 -4.48 -9.36
N GLY A 26 11.90 -4.62 -8.58
CA GLY A 26 12.14 -5.82 -7.77
C GLY A 26 11.05 -6.05 -6.73
N GLN A 27 10.66 -5.00 -6.01
CA GLN A 27 9.60 -5.06 -4.99
C GLN A 27 8.24 -5.43 -5.60
N ILE A 28 7.87 -4.85 -6.74
CA ILE A 28 6.60 -5.13 -7.41
C ILE A 28 6.55 -6.58 -7.90
N ASN A 29 7.63 -7.07 -8.53
CA ASN A 29 7.71 -8.46 -8.94
C ASN A 29 7.61 -9.43 -7.75
N ALA A 30 8.27 -9.12 -6.64
CA ALA A 30 8.22 -9.94 -5.43
C ALA A 30 6.80 -9.97 -4.84
N ILE A 31 6.09 -8.83 -4.78
CA ILE A 31 4.72 -8.77 -4.27
C ILE A 31 3.76 -9.52 -5.20
N ARG A 32 3.92 -9.37 -6.52
CA ARG A 32 3.14 -10.10 -7.53
C ARG A 32 3.31 -11.62 -7.36
N GLN A 33 4.55 -12.09 -7.28
CA GLN A 33 4.86 -13.52 -7.18
C GLN A 33 4.40 -14.12 -5.84
N LYS A 34 4.54 -13.41 -4.73
CA LYS A 34 4.24 -13.94 -3.40
C LYS A 34 2.78 -13.86 -3.00
N SER A 35 2.07 -12.84 -3.49
CA SER A 35 0.81 -12.45 -2.86
C SER A 35 -0.30 -12.03 -3.83
N GLY A 36 -0.01 -11.86 -5.12
CA GLY A 36 -1.04 -11.53 -6.12
C GLY A 36 -1.81 -10.25 -5.83
N LEU A 37 -1.25 -9.35 -5.01
CA LEU A 37 -1.97 -8.18 -4.48
C LEU A 37 -2.03 -6.99 -5.44
N ILE A 38 -1.28 -7.06 -6.54
CA ILE A 38 -1.02 -5.94 -7.43
C ILE A 38 -1.18 -6.43 -8.87
N GLU A 39 -1.82 -5.61 -9.70
CA GLU A 39 -1.98 -5.85 -11.13
C GLU A 39 -1.19 -4.84 -11.96
N GLU A 40 -0.75 -5.29 -13.14
CA GLU A 40 -0.03 -4.47 -14.11
C GLU A 40 -0.85 -4.36 -15.40
N LEU A 41 -1.15 -3.14 -15.82
CA LEU A 41 -1.73 -2.84 -17.12
C LEU A 41 -0.66 -2.28 -18.04
N ILE A 42 -0.51 -2.90 -19.22
CA ILE A 42 0.33 -2.35 -20.29
C ILE A 42 -0.57 -1.48 -21.15
N GLU A 43 -0.38 -0.17 -21.07
CA GLU A 43 -1.12 0.79 -21.90
C GLU A 43 -0.64 0.68 -23.36
N LYS A 44 -1.48 1.04 -24.34
CA LYS A 44 -1.21 0.88 -25.79
C LYS A 44 0.10 1.53 -26.28
N LYS A 45 0.71 2.42 -25.49
CA LYS A 45 2.04 3.04 -25.75
C LYS A 45 3.22 2.31 -25.11
N GLY A 46 3.04 1.08 -24.61
CA GLY A 46 4.08 0.28 -23.95
C GLY A 46 4.44 0.73 -22.53
N LYS A 47 3.75 1.76 -22.00
CA LYS A 47 3.92 2.21 -20.62
C LYS A 47 3.20 1.24 -19.68
N LYS A 48 3.95 0.68 -18.73
CA LYS A 48 3.41 -0.17 -17.68
C LYS A 48 2.86 0.68 -16.55
N ARG A 49 1.62 0.41 -16.16
CA ARG A 49 0.94 1.03 -15.03
C ARG A 49 0.63 -0.03 -13.98
N VAL A 50 0.89 0.31 -12.73
CA VAL A 50 0.76 -0.59 -11.60
C VAL A 50 -0.38 -0.09 -10.73
N PHE A 51 -1.30 -0.95 -10.36
CA PHE A 51 -2.45 -0.60 -9.51
C PHE A 51 -2.82 -1.75 -8.58
N ILE A 52 -3.46 -1.40 -7.46
CA ILE A 52 -4.05 -2.37 -6.53
C ILE A 52 -5.53 -2.53 -6.92
N PRO A 53 -6.03 -3.76 -7.12
CA PRO A 53 -7.46 -3.99 -7.38
C PRO A 53 -8.34 -3.52 -6.22
N GLU A 54 -9.54 -3.04 -6.51
CA GLU A 54 -10.48 -2.52 -5.50
C GLU A 54 -10.81 -3.54 -4.41
N GLU A 55 -10.99 -4.80 -4.79
CA GLU A 55 -11.24 -5.90 -3.84
C GLU A 55 -10.14 -6.04 -2.79
N ILE A 56 -8.89 -5.82 -3.21
CA ILE A 56 -7.72 -5.94 -2.34
C ILE A 56 -7.56 -4.69 -1.51
N LYS A 57 -7.84 -3.50 -2.07
CA LYS A 57 -7.90 -2.24 -1.33
C LYS A 57 -8.87 -2.36 -0.15
N GLU A 58 -10.07 -2.90 -0.37
CA GLU A 58 -11.05 -3.09 0.70
C GLU A 58 -10.55 -4.04 1.79
N LYS A 59 -9.99 -5.20 1.40
CA LYS A 59 -9.45 -6.19 2.34
C LYS A 59 -8.30 -5.61 3.17
N LEU A 60 -7.43 -4.80 2.55
CA LEU A 60 -6.33 -4.11 3.22
C LEU A 60 -6.84 -3.01 4.17
N LEU A 61 -7.79 -2.18 3.73
CA LEU A 61 -8.37 -1.12 4.55
C LEU A 61 -9.15 -1.66 5.76
N LYS A 62 -9.94 -2.72 5.57
CA LYS A 62 -10.66 -3.39 6.67
C LYS A 62 -9.68 -3.93 7.72
N ARG A 63 -8.61 -4.62 7.30
CA ARG A 63 -7.58 -5.13 8.23
C ARG A 63 -6.75 -4.01 8.89
N ALA A 64 -6.43 -2.94 8.16
CA ALA A 64 -5.70 -1.80 8.68
C ALA A 64 -6.50 -1.05 9.75
N LYS A 65 -7.81 -0.84 9.54
CA LYS A 65 -8.72 -0.19 10.50
C LYS A 65 -8.81 -0.96 11.83
N VAL A 66 -8.79 -2.29 11.78
CA VAL A 66 -8.91 -3.17 12.96
C VAL A 66 -7.61 -3.21 13.79
N ARG A 67 -6.45 -2.83 13.23
CA ARG A 67 -5.16 -2.80 13.94
C ARG A 67 -4.92 -1.54 14.79
N VAL A 68 -5.81 -0.56 14.75
CA VAL A 68 -5.65 0.71 15.48
C VAL A 68 -6.03 0.59 16.98
N ASP A 69 -6.64 -0.52 17.41
CA ASP A 69 -7.21 -0.65 18.77
C ASP A 69 -6.43 -1.59 19.73
N LYS A 70 -5.10 -1.67 19.60
CA LYS A 70 -4.24 -2.33 20.62
C LYS A 70 -3.34 -1.36 21.39
N GLY A 71 -3.51 -0.05 21.22
CA GLY A 71 -2.63 0.97 21.81
C GLY A 71 -3.30 2.01 22.73
N LYS A 72 -4.61 1.90 23.04
CA LYS A 72 -5.32 2.91 23.86
C LYS A 72 -5.91 2.40 25.18
N LYS A 73 -5.32 1.36 25.78
CA LYS A 73 -5.57 0.98 27.18
C LYS A 73 -4.30 1.10 28.03
N THR A 74 -3.85 2.32 28.31
CA THR A 74 -2.99 2.66 29.46
C THR A 74 -2.78 4.18 29.47
N LYS A 75 -3.50 4.88 30.36
CA LYS A 75 -3.32 6.29 30.85
C LYS A 75 -4.64 7.04 31.08
N LYS A 76 -5.66 6.41 31.69
CA LYS A 76 -6.81 7.17 32.26
C LYS A 76 -7.24 6.75 33.66
N THR A 77 -6.47 5.92 34.36
CA THR A 77 -6.79 5.44 35.73
C THR A 77 -5.82 5.89 36.82
N VAL A 78 -4.97 6.92 36.60
CA VAL A 78 -4.02 7.39 37.65
C VAL A 78 -4.19 8.88 38.01
N LYS A 79 -5.36 9.50 37.84
CA LYS A 79 -5.62 10.88 38.30
C LYS A 79 -6.93 11.08 39.07
N LYS A 80 -7.39 10.06 39.80
CA LYS A 80 -8.44 10.19 40.82
C LYS A 80 -8.14 9.27 42.00
N ALA A 81 -7.02 9.51 42.67
CA ALA A 81 -6.71 9.02 44.02
C ALA A 81 -5.39 9.68 44.46
N ALA A 82 -5.47 10.96 44.83
CA ALA A 82 -4.52 11.67 45.68
C ALA A 82 -5.26 12.89 46.23
#